data_AF-A0A7S0VYZ0-F1
#
_entry.id   AF-A0A7S0VYZ0-F1
#
_cell.length_a   1.000
_cell.length_b   1.000
_cell.length_c   1.000
_cell.angle_alpha   90.00
_cell.angle_beta   90.00
_cell.angle_gamma   90.00
#
_symmetry.space_group_name_H-M   'P 1'
#
loop_
_entity.id
_entity.type
_entity.pdbx_description
1 polymer ?
#
loop_
_entity_poly.entity_id
_entity_poly.type
_entity_poly.pdbx_seq_one_letter_code
_entity_poly.pdbx_strand_id
1 'polypeptide(L)'
;LVFVFMLKNKFFQKVKSLEFLIGNKLFFTQGSEILKICCILIAIEKKKFEKAYKISRIQCLLNPFCYKSWALLTKIENHTGVLTSKTLRYSLRILLKYPTSVPAIIFTGNYCSMFGSFGYSLAEFFQAYRWKKDSPFLNFSISLQYLMGSLSRKITNFQLAIFLSLSFFSEYRRLRYFLTQTNFQRSFFGLDIEMEVLYNTSRLYLFLGIDFLAFKTFQKGLKKPFGYFSLTKRRRNMTKNRTFLLKKEILFNISILLGNFGNKGIIDEFCDFL
;
A
#
# COMPACT_ATOMS: atom_id res chain seq x y z
N LEU A 1 0.75 21.76 -10.82
CA LEU A 1 1.11 22.78 -11.84
C LEU A 1 2.49 22.51 -12.44
N VAL A 2 3.58 22.47 -11.64
CA VAL A 2 4.94 22.19 -12.14
C VAL A 2 5.06 20.88 -12.93
N PHE A 3 4.50 19.77 -12.42
CA PHE A 3 4.53 18.48 -13.13
C PHE A 3 3.80 18.52 -14.49
N VAL A 4 2.62 19.13 -14.54
CA VAL A 4 1.82 19.28 -15.77
C VAL A 4 2.53 20.18 -16.77
N PHE A 5 3.17 21.25 -16.30
CA PHE A 5 3.99 22.13 -17.12
C PHE A 5 5.20 21.38 -17.70
N MET A 6 5.90 20.59 -16.89
CA MET A 6 7.03 19.77 -17.33
C MET A 6 6.59 18.73 -18.38
N LEU A 7 5.47 18.05 -18.17
CA LEU A 7 4.92 17.09 -19.15
C LEU A 7 4.57 17.72 -20.50
N LYS A 8 4.06 18.96 -20.48
CA LYS A 8 3.73 19.72 -21.69
C LYS A 8 4.95 20.38 -22.34
N ASN A 9 6.07 20.47 -21.64
CA ASN A 9 7.27 21.11 -22.15
C ASN A 9 7.98 20.21 -23.18
N LYS A 10 8.20 20.74 -24.40
CA LYS A 10 8.87 20.04 -25.51
C LYS A 10 10.25 19.49 -25.12
N PHE A 11 10.95 20.13 -24.18
CA PHE A 11 12.21 19.63 -23.65
C PHE A 11 11.99 18.29 -22.95
N PHE A 12 11.17 18.19 -21.92
CA PHE A 12 10.95 16.92 -21.19
C PHE A 12 10.15 15.88 -22.00
N GLN A 13 9.48 16.28 -23.08
CA GLN A 13 8.88 15.35 -24.03
C GLN A 13 9.91 14.61 -24.88
N LYS A 14 11.06 15.21 -25.19
CA LYS A 14 12.13 14.48 -25.89
C LYS A 14 12.70 13.39 -24.98
N VAL A 15 12.96 12.21 -25.54
CA VAL A 15 13.54 11.10 -24.78
C VAL A 15 15.00 11.39 -24.44
N LYS A 16 15.73 11.99 -25.39
CA LYS A 16 17.17 12.35 -25.25
C LYS A 16 17.45 13.37 -24.14
N SER A 17 16.54 14.31 -23.91
CA SER A 17 16.67 15.34 -22.85
C SER A 17 16.40 14.76 -21.46
N LEU A 18 15.39 13.89 -21.31
CA LEU A 18 15.22 13.09 -20.10
C LEU A 18 16.47 12.26 -19.87
N GLU A 19 16.99 11.58 -20.89
CA GLU A 19 18.21 10.79 -20.82
C GLU A 19 19.42 11.63 -20.40
N PHE A 20 19.56 12.83 -20.92
CA PHE A 20 20.61 13.78 -20.53
C PHE A 20 20.49 14.16 -19.06
N LEU A 21 19.31 14.58 -18.60
CA LEU A 21 19.09 14.94 -17.19
C LEU A 21 19.30 13.74 -16.26
N ILE A 22 18.88 12.55 -16.69
CA ILE A 22 19.02 11.28 -15.97
C ILE A 22 20.48 10.84 -15.86
N GLY A 23 21.26 11.00 -16.92
CA GLY A 23 22.68 10.62 -16.95
C GLY A 23 23.59 11.66 -16.31
N ASN A 24 23.13 12.89 -16.12
CA ASN A 24 23.95 13.98 -15.62
C ASN A 24 24.05 13.93 -14.08
N LYS A 25 25.22 13.48 -13.59
CA LYS A 25 25.54 13.43 -12.16
C LYS A 25 25.36 14.78 -11.47
N LEU A 26 25.78 15.89 -12.10
CA LEU A 26 25.68 17.24 -11.52
C LEU A 26 24.22 17.66 -11.30
N PHE A 27 23.36 17.34 -12.25
CA PHE A 27 21.93 17.61 -12.11
C PHE A 27 21.30 16.78 -10.99
N PHE A 28 21.67 15.51 -10.85
CA PHE A 28 21.13 14.68 -9.77
C PHE A 28 21.68 15.02 -8.39
N THR A 29 22.88 15.61 -8.30
CA THR A 29 23.43 16.11 -7.04
C THR A 29 22.88 17.48 -6.67
N GLN A 30 22.84 18.44 -7.60
CA GLN A 30 22.53 19.85 -7.33
C GLN A 30 21.09 20.27 -7.67
N GLY A 31 20.37 19.48 -8.47
CA GLY A 31 19.01 19.80 -8.89
C GLY A 31 18.01 19.77 -7.73
N SER A 32 16.89 20.47 -7.89
CA SER A 32 15.84 20.48 -6.87
C SER A 32 15.14 19.12 -6.75
N GLU A 33 14.80 18.75 -5.53
CA GLU A 33 14.14 17.48 -5.20
C GLU A 33 12.82 17.27 -5.95
N ILE A 34 12.04 18.35 -6.10
CA ILE A 34 10.77 18.35 -6.84
C ILE A 34 11.00 17.97 -8.30
N LEU A 35 12.09 18.48 -8.89
CA LEU A 35 12.40 18.30 -10.29
C LEU A 35 12.94 16.88 -10.54
N LYS A 36 13.73 16.31 -9.62
CA LYS A 36 14.12 14.88 -9.64
C LYS A 36 12.89 13.96 -9.59
N ILE A 37 11.96 14.21 -8.66
CA ILE A 37 10.70 13.46 -8.54
C ILE A 37 9.87 13.57 -9.83
N CYS A 38 9.76 14.77 -10.39
CA CYS A 38 9.05 14.97 -11.65
C CYS A 38 9.70 14.19 -12.81
N CYS A 39 11.04 14.17 -12.91
CA CYS A 39 11.74 13.35 -13.91
C CYS A 39 11.42 11.86 -13.77
N ILE A 40 11.40 11.33 -12.54
CA ILE A 40 11.02 9.92 -12.28
C ILE A 40 9.57 9.67 -12.73
N LEU A 41 8.64 10.56 -12.38
CA LEU A 41 7.23 10.43 -12.75
C LEU A 41 7.04 10.46 -14.28
N ILE A 42 7.73 11.36 -14.98
CA ILE A 42 7.70 11.44 -16.46
C ILE A 42 8.26 10.14 -17.06
N ALA A 43 9.34 9.57 -16.49
CA ALA A 43 9.89 8.30 -16.95
C ALA A 43 8.92 7.12 -16.76
N ILE A 44 8.17 7.11 -15.65
CA ILE A 44 7.09 6.13 -15.38
C ILE A 44 5.97 6.27 -16.42
N GLU A 45 5.50 7.50 -16.68
CA GLU A 45 4.43 7.74 -17.68
C GLU A 45 4.85 7.29 -19.09
N LYS A 46 6.13 7.47 -19.43
CA LYS A 46 6.72 7.00 -20.70
C LYS A 46 7.07 5.51 -20.71
N LYS A 47 6.66 4.74 -19.69
CA LYS A 47 6.92 3.29 -19.53
C LYS A 47 8.42 2.94 -19.58
N LYS A 48 9.31 3.87 -19.21
CA LYS A 48 10.76 3.63 -19.13
C LYS A 48 11.15 3.15 -17.74
N PHE A 49 10.58 2.01 -17.32
CA PHE A 49 10.66 1.54 -15.93
C PHE A 49 12.09 1.22 -15.46
N GLU A 50 12.94 0.62 -16.31
CA GLU A 50 14.32 0.30 -15.93
C GLU A 50 15.14 1.57 -15.59
N LYS A 51 14.95 2.63 -16.40
CA LYS A 51 15.59 3.93 -16.15
C LYS A 51 15.02 4.58 -14.89
N ALA A 52 13.69 4.61 -14.77
CA ALA A 52 13.00 5.12 -13.59
C ALA A 52 13.49 4.43 -12.31
N TYR A 53 13.69 3.10 -12.35
CA TYR A 53 14.21 2.30 -11.25
C TYR A 53 15.64 2.71 -10.86
N LYS A 54 16.57 2.80 -11.82
CA LYS A 54 17.97 3.22 -11.56
C LYS A 54 18.03 4.59 -10.90
N ILE A 55 17.22 5.54 -11.39
CA ILE A 55 17.13 6.90 -10.84
C ILE A 55 16.51 6.89 -9.44
N SER A 56 15.40 6.19 -9.27
CA SER A 56 14.67 6.14 -8.01
C SER A 56 15.55 5.54 -6.90
N ARG A 57 16.41 4.58 -7.23
CA ARG A 57 17.45 4.10 -6.31
C ARG A 57 18.40 5.23 -5.92
N ILE A 58 19.05 5.90 -6.86
CA ILE A 58 19.95 7.03 -6.54
C ILE A 58 19.24 8.06 -5.64
N GLN A 59 17.98 8.36 -5.95
CA GLN A 59 17.15 9.27 -5.18
C GLN A 59 16.89 8.79 -3.74
N CYS A 60 16.64 7.50 -3.52
CA CYS A 60 16.53 6.92 -2.17
C CYS A 60 17.86 6.90 -1.43
N LEU A 61 18.99 6.76 -2.13
CA LEU A 61 20.32 6.79 -1.52
C LEU A 61 20.70 8.21 -1.05
N LEU A 62 20.36 9.24 -1.85
CA LEU A 62 20.59 10.64 -1.51
C LEU A 62 19.64 11.13 -0.41
N ASN A 63 18.38 10.68 -0.45
CA ASN A 63 17.34 11.11 0.48
C ASN A 63 16.72 9.90 1.22
N PRO A 64 17.49 9.21 2.08
CA PRO A 64 17.06 7.97 2.70
C PRO A 64 15.85 8.16 3.60
N PHE A 65 15.66 9.32 4.24
CA PHE A 65 14.55 9.61 5.15
C PHE A 65 13.28 10.10 4.44
N CYS A 66 13.30 10.28 3.11
CA CYS A 66 12.16 10.84 2.36
C CYS A 66 11.17 9.74 1.93
N TYR A 67 9.99 9.69 2.57
CA TYR A 67 8.91 8.75 2.21
C TYR A 67 8.51 8.79 0.72
N LYS A 68 8.53 9.98 0.10
CA LYS A 68 8.14 10.15 -1.31
C LYS A 68 9.09 9.40 -2.25
N SER A 69 10.39 9.42 -1.97
CA SER A 69 11.40 8.71 -2.77
C SER A 69 11.14 7.19 -2.74
N TRP A 70 10.94 6.62 -1.54
CA TRP A 70 10.66 5.20 -1.39
C TRP A 70 9.32 4.79 -1.99
N ALA A 71 8.28 5.63 -1.84
CA ALA A 71 6.98 5.38 -2.46
C ALA A 71 7.06 5.33 -4.00
N LEU A 72 7.89 6.18 -4.63
CA LEU A 72 8.14 6.11 -6.07
C LEU A 72 8.85 4.82 -6.47
N LEU A 73 9.84 4.39 -5.69
CA LEU A 73 10.53 3.12 -5.93
C LEU A 73 9.55 1.93 -5.86
N THR A 74 8.72 1.86 -4.82
CA THR A 74 7.66 0.83 -4.71
C THR A 74 6.70 0.87 -5.90
N LYS A 75 6.30 2.06 -6.34
CA LYS A 75 5.41 2.21 -7.51
C LYS A 75 6.05 1.68 -8.80
N ILE A 76 7.34 1.93 -9.01
CA ILE A 76 8.06 1.43 -10.19
C ILE A 76 8.15 -0.09 -10.15
N GLU A 77 8.51 -0.67 -9.00
CA GLU A 77 8.63 -2.12 -8.83
C GLU A 77 7.28 -2.81 -9.10
N ASN A 78 6.18 -2.26 -8.58
CA ASN A 78 4.82 -2.75 -8.86
C ASN A 78 4.46 -2.70 -10.35
N HIS A 79 4.95 -1.70 -11.11
CA HIS A 79 4.74 -1.66 -12.56
C HIS A 79 5.60 -2.66 -13.32
N THR A 80 6.81 -2.94 -12.85
CA THR A 80 7.67 -3.96 -13.48
C THR A 80 7.20 -5.37 -13.19
N GLY A 81 6.51 -5.59 -12.06
CA GLY A 81 6.02 -6.90 -11.64
C GLY A 81 7.11 -7.91 -11.26
N VAL A 82 8.39 -7.53 -11.34
CA VAL A 82 9.52 -8.41 -11.05
C VAL A 82 10.06 -8.12 -9.65
N LEU A 83 9.81 -9.06 -8.73
CA LEU A 83 10.44 -9.03 -7.42
C LEU A 83 11.91 -9.44 -7.54
N THR A 84 12.84 -8.50 -7.36
CA THR A 84 14.28 -8.80 -7.51
C THR A 84 15.00 -8.85 -6.16
N SER A 85 15.83 -9.90 -5.97
CA SER A 85 16.76 -9.99 -4.83
C SER A 85 17.80 -8.85 -4.83
N LYS A 86 17.99 -8.19 -5.98
CA LYS A 86 18.84 -7.01 -6.14
C LYS A 86 18.26 -5.80 -5.39
N THR A 87 16.94 -5.59 -5.46
CA THR A 87 16.26 -4.50 -4.72
C THR A 87 16.35 -4.70 -3.21
N LEU A 88 16.13 -5.93 -2.72
CA LEU A 88 16.28 -6.24 -1.29
C LEU A 88 17.73 -6.05 -0.80
N ARG A 89 18.72 -6.59 -1.52
CA ARG A 89 20.14 -6.37 -1.18
C ARG A 89 20.52 -4.89 -1.16
N TYR A 90 19.94 -4.11 -2.08
CA TYR A 90 20.13 -2.68 -2.12
C TYR A 90 19.55 -1.97 -0.88
N SER A 91 18.32 -2.30 -0.48
CA SER A 91 17.68 -1.67 0.68
C SER A 91 18.40 -2.04 1.99
N LEU A 92 18.86 -3.29 2.12
CA LEU A 92 19.70 -3.73 3.26
C LEU A 92 21.01 -2.94 3.34
N ARG A 93 21.71 -2.71 2.22
CA ARG A 93 22.92 -1.88 2.19
C ARG A 93 22.65 -0.43 2.60
N ILE A 94 21.49 0.11 2.26
CA ILE A 94 21.08 1.43 2.74
C ILE A 94 20.89 1.42 4.26
N LEU A 95 20.25 0.39 4.81
CA LEU A 95 20.02 0.29 6.25
C LEU A 95 21.32 0.16 7.05
N LEU A 96 22.36 -0.47 6.49
CA LEU A 96 23.70 -0.45 7.10
C LEU A 96 24.25 0.98 7.25
N LYS A 97 23.98 1.88 6.28
CA LYS A 97 24.43 3.27 6.31
C LYS A 97 23.49 4.19 7.09
N TYR A 98 22.19 3.92 7.04
CA TYR A 98 21.13 4.75 7.62
C TYR A 98 20.14 3.89 8.42
N PRO A 99 20.56 3.32 9.56
CA PRO A 99 19.77 2.33 10.31
C PRO A 99 18.52 2.92 10.98
N THR A 100 18.39 4.24 11.05
CA THR A 100 17.24 4.93 11.63
C THR A 100 16.25 5.43 10.57
N SER A 101 16.50 5.16 9.29
CA SER A 101 15.59 5.57 8.22
C SER A 101 14.31 4.73 8.23
N VAL A 102 13.27 5.24 8.89
CA VAL A 102 11.94 4.61 8.96
C VAL A 102 11.38 4.21 7.59
N PRO A 103 11.40 5.05 6.52
CA PRO A 103 10.89 4.61 5.22
C PRO A 103 11.74 3.51 4.57
N ALA A 104 13.07 3.50 4.78
CA ALA A 104 13.93 2.43 4.29
C ALA A 104 13.69 1.11 5.03
N ILE A 105 13.46 1.19 6.35
CA ILE A 105 13.11 0.03 7.20
C ILE A 105 11.77 -0.55 6.74
N ILE A 106 10.74 0.30 6.59
CA ILE A 106 9.41 -0.14 6.13
C ILE A 106 9.51 -0.79 4.74
N PHE A 107 10.25 -0.17 3.81
CA PHE A 107 10.44 -0.72 2.48
C PHE A 107 11.12 -2.10 2.53
N THR A 108 12.17 -2.24 3.32
CA THR A 108 12.90 -3.51 3.48
C THR A 108 12.02 -4.58 4.12
N GLY A 109 11.29 -4.24 5.19
CA GLY A 109 10.34 -5.14 5.84
C GLY A 109 9.27 -5.65 4.88
N ASN A 110 8.71 -4.79 4.03
CA ASN A 110 7.77 -5.20 2.98
C ASN A 110 8.42 -6.16 1.97
N TYR A 111 9.66 -5.89 1.54
CA TYR A 111 10.36 -6.80 0.63
C TYR A 111 10.63 -8.17 1.26
N CYS A 112 11.06 -8.21 2.52
CA CYS A 112 11.19 -9.47 3.27
C CYS A 112 9.86 -10.23 3.30
N SER A 113 8.74 -9.54 3.54
CA SER A 113 7.40 -10.13 3.51
C SER A 113 7.06 -10.74 2.14
N MET A 114 7.33 -10.02 1.05
CA MET A 114 7.10 -10.50 -0.32
C MET A 114 7.90 -11.75 -0.68
N PHE A 115 9.09 -11.93 -0.09
CA PHE A 115 9.90 -13.15 -0.21
C PHE A 115 9.47 -14.27 0.77
N GLY A 116 8.33 -14.15 1.46
CA GLY A 116 7.86 -15.11 2.45
C GLY A 116 8.70 -15.16 3.74
N SER A 117 9.58 -14.18 3.94
CA SER A 117 10.48 -14.09 5.08
C SER A 117 9.86 -13.30 6.23
N PHE A 118 8.77 -13.83 6.80
CA PHE A 118 7.96 -13.13 7.80
C PHE A 118 8.72 -12.74 9.09
N GLY A 119 9.66 -13.58 9.55
CA GLY A 119 10.50 -13.28 10.72
C GLY A 119 11.42 -12.08 10.50
N TYR A 120 12.09 -12.02 9.34
CA TYR A 120 12.90 -10.85 8.97
C TYR A 120 12.03 -9.61 8.76
N SER A 121 10.84 -9.77 8.16
CA SER A 121 9.88 -8.67 8.01
C SER A 121 9.44 -8.09 9.37
N LEU A 122 9.14 -8.95 10.34
CA LEU A 122 8.83 -8.55 11.71
C LEU A 122 9.96 -7.78 12.36
N ALA A 123 11.21 -8.25 12.23
CA ALA A 123 12.37 -7.57 12.80
C ALA A 123 12.49 -6.13 12.29
N GLU A 124 12.36 -5.93 10.98
CA GLU A 124 12.35 -4.60 10.36
C GLU A 124 11.17 -3.76 10.85
N PHE A 125 9.94 -4.29 10.84
CA PHE A 125 8.78 -3.53 11.29
C PHE A 125 8.85 -3.15 12.77
N PHE A 126 9.39 -4.01 13.64
CA PHE A 126 9.62 -3.68 15.04
C PHE A 126 10.70 -2.61 15.21
N GLN A 127 11.75 -2.60 14.37
CA GLN A 127 12.73 -1.53 14.36
C GLN A 127 12.07 -0.18 14.01
N ALA A 128 11.20 -0.13 13.01
CA ALA A 128 10.42 1.07 12.69
C ALA A 128 9.42 1.43 13.81
N TYR A 129 8.80 0.41 14.42
CA TYR A 129 7.80 0.57 15.48
C TYR A 129 8.37 1.30 16.71
N ARG A 130 9.65 1.06 17.06
CA ARG A 130 10.34 1.79 18.15
C ARG A 130 10.22 3.31 18.02
N TRP A 131 10.20 3.83 16.78
CA TRP A 131 10.14 5.27 16.49
C TRP A 131 8.72 5.77 16.20
N LYS A 132 7.79 4.90 15.79
CA LYS A 132 6.45 5.26 15.29
C LYS A 132 5.38 4.28 15.78
N LYS A 133 5.29 4.07 17.10
CA LYS A 133 4.35 3.13 17.72
C LYS A 133 2.89 3.41 17.36
N ASP A 134 2.51 4.68 17.28
CA ASP A 134 1.15 5.13 16.94
C ASP A 134 0.83 5.10 15.45
N SER A 135 1.68 4.46 14.63
CA SER A 135 1.42 4.29 13.20
C SER A 135 0.41 3.15 12.98
N PRO A 136 -0.80 3.43 12.45
CA PRO A 136 -1.75 2.37 12.13
C PRO A 136 -1.17 1.39 11.11
N PHE A 137 -0.37 1.90 10.16
CA PHE A 137 0.28 1.08 9.15
C PHE A 137 1.23 0.06 9.75
N LEU A 138 2.07 0.45 10.72
CA LEU A 138 3.01 -0.48 11.35
C LEU A 138 2.28 -1.55 12.17
N ASN A 139 1.27 -1.15 12.95
CA ASN A 139 0.44 -2.10 13.70
C ASN A 139 -0.23 -3.12 12.76
N PHE A 140 -0.80 -2.65 11.64
CA PHE A 140 -1.39 -3.54 10.63
C PHE A 140 -0.35 -4.46 9.98
N SER A 141 0.80 -3.93 9.58
CA SER A 141 1.85 -4.72 8.92
C SER A 141 2.44 -5.80 9.85
N ILE A 142 2.68 -5.48 11.12
CA ILE A 142 3.13 -6.44 12.14
C ILE A 142 2.07 -7.52 12.36
N SER A 143 0.81 -7.11 12.54
CA SER A 143 -0.32 -8.04 12.64
C SER A 143 -0.36 -9.01 11.46
N LEU A 144 -0.21 -8.49 10.24
CA LEU A 144 -0.23 -9.28 9.02
C LEU A 144 0.95 -10.27 8.95
N GLN A 145 2.15 -9.88 9.38
CA GLN A 145 3.30 -10.79 9.38
C GLN A 145 3.11 -11.94 10.37
N TYR A 146 2.58 -11.69 11.56
CA TYR A 146 2.24 -12.77 12.50
C TYR A 146 1.15 -13.69 11.96
N LEU A 147 0.13 -13.11 11.30
CA LEU A 147 -0.97 -13.87 10.70
C LEU A 147 -0.50 -14.78 9.57
N MET A 148 0.27 -14.24 8.62
CA MET A 148 0.81 -15.03 7.50
C MET A 148 1.86 -16.03 7.99
N GLY A 149 2.66 -15.61 8.97
CA GLY A 149 3.65 -16.46 9.62
C GLY A 149 3.03 -17.66 10.32
N SER A 150 1.82 -17.55 10.90
CA SER A 150 1.19 -18.66 11.63
C SER A 150 0.83 -19.84 10.74
N LEU A 151 0.76 -19.65 9.42
CA LEU A 151 0.60 -20.74 8.44
C LEU A 151 1.92 -21.43 8.09
N SER A 152 3.06 -20.86 8.49
CA SER A 152 4.37 -21.41 8.19
C SER A 152 4.66 -22.61 9.09
N ARG A 153 5.12 -23.71 8.48
CA ARG A 153 5.60 -24.90 9.20
C ARG A 153 6.76 -24.62 10.16
N LYS A 154 7.41 -23.45 10.05
CA LYS A 154 8.53 -23.03 10.90
C LYS A 154 8.09 -22.49 12.27
N ILE A 155 6.82 -22.13 12.45
CA ILE A 155 6.32 -21.60 13.72
C ILE A 155 5.87 -22.77 14.59
N THR A 156 6.48 -22.90 15.77
CA THR A 156 6.16 -23.95 16.74
C THR A 156 4.87 -23.70 17.51
N ASN A 157 4.55 -22.43 17.79
CA ASN A 157 3.34 -22.02 18.51
C ASN A 157 2.50 -21.07 17.65
N PHE A 158 1.67 -21.65 16.78
CA PHE A 158 0.82 -20.88 15.87
C PHE A 158 -0.28 -20.12 16.64
N GLN A 159 -0.78 -20.66 17.77
CA GLN A 159 -1.81 -20.00 18.57
C GLN A 159 -1.30 -18.66 19.12
N LEU A 160 -0.07 -18.63 19.65
CA LEU A 160 0.57 -17.41 20.11
C LEU A 160 0.77 -16.40 18.97
N ALA A 161 1.18 -16.86 17.78
CA ALA A 161 1.31 -15.99 16.62
C ALA A 161 -0.05 -15.36 16.22
N ILE A 162 -1.13 -16.13 16.22
CA ILE A 162 -2.48 -15.61 15.97
C ILE A 162 -2.87 -14.60 17.06
N PHE A 163 -2.62 -14.89 18.33
CA PHE A 163 -2.92 -13.98 19.44
C PHE A 163 -2.18 -12.64 19.32
N LEU A 164 -0.88 -12.68 18.99
CA LEU A 164 -0.09 -11.47 18.73
C LEU A 164 -0.62 -10.71 17.52
N SER A 165 -0.99 -11.42 16.46
CA SER A 165 -1.62 -10.81 15.28
C SER A 165 -2.89 -10.04 15.64
N LEU A 166 -3.79 -10.67 16.42
CA LEU A 166 -5.04 -10.06 16.86
C LEU A 166 -4.80 -8.84 17.76
N SER A 167 -3.79 -8.90 18.63
CA SER A 167 -3.41 -7.78 19.51
C SER A 167 -2.99 -6.55 18.71
N PHE A 168 -2.07 -6.71 17.76
CA PHE A 168 -1.64 -5.61 16.87
C PHE A 168 -2.77 -5.16 15.93
N PHE A 169 -3.65 -6.06 15.50
CA PHE A 169 -4.80 -5.69 14.68
C PHE A 169 -5.82 -4.83 15.44
N SER A 170 -6.07 -5.17 16.71
CA SER A 170 -6.91 -4.38 17.60
C SER A 170 -6.38 -2.96 17.75
N GLU A 171 -5.07 -2.83 17.94
CA GLU A 171 -4.42 -1.53 18.06
C GLU A 171 -4.46 -0.73 16.75
N TYR A 172 -4.25 -1.38 15.60
CA TYR A 172 -4.49 -0.77 14.28
C TYR A 172 -5.91 -0.20 14.17
N ARG A 173 -6.93 -0.97 14.55
CA ARG A 173 -8.33 -0.52 14.52
C ARG A 173 -8.54 0.67 15.43
N ARG A 174 -8.05 0.61 16.66
CA ARG A 174 -8.15 1.70 17.66
C ARG A 174 -7.58 3.00 17.10
N LEU A 175 -6.36 2.96 16.54
CA LEU A 175 -5.69 4.13 15.96
C LEU A 175 -6.43 4.67 14.73
N ARG A 176 -6.97 3.80 13.86
CA ARG A 176 -7.78 4.24 12.71
C ARG A 176 -9.07 4.92 13.14
N TYR A 177 -9.79 4.36 14.12
CA TYR A 177 -11.01 4.97 14.65
C TYR A 177 -10.73 6.32 15.30
N PHE A 178 -9.66 6.43 16.08
CA PHE A 178 -9.21 7.69 16.66
C PHE A 178 -8.99 8.74 15.57
N LEU A 179 -8.21 8.44 14.52
CA LEU A 179 -7.98 9.35 13.39
C LEU A 179 -9.27 9.78 12.69
N THR A 180 -10.22 8.87 12.50
CA THR A 180 -11.53 9.20 11.90
C THR A 180 -12.32 10.16 12.79
N GLN A 181 -12.26 9.98 14.12
CA GLN A 181 -13.00 10.82 15.07
C GLN A 181 -12.36 12.19 15.29
N THR A 182 -11.03 12.28 15.29
CA THR A 182 -10.30 13.52 15.63
C THR A 182 -9.89 14.35 14.42
N ASN A 183 -9.33 13.71 13.39
CA ASN A 183 -8.69 14.42 12.28
C ASN A 183 -9.58 14.49 11.04
N PHE A 184 -10.47 13.51 10.87
CA PHE A 184 -11.21 13.30 9.63
C PHE A 184 -12.73 13.22 9.85
N GLN A 185 -13.22 13.77 10.95
CA GLN A 185 -14.63 13.73 11.32
C GLN A 185 -15.48 14.30 10.18
N ARG A 186 -16.48 13.53 9.72
CA ARG A 186 -17.39 13.91 8.61
C ARG A 186 -16.67 14.27 7.29
N SER A 187 -15.40 13.89 7.12
CA SER A 187 -14.66 14.10 5.88
C SER A 187 -14.73 12.88 4.97
N PHE A 188 -14.46 13.09 3.67
CA PHE A 188 -14.32 12.01 2.70
C PHE A 188 -13.25 10.98 3.12
N PHE A 189 -12.13 11.46 3.67
CA PHE A 189 -11.05 10.60 4.16
C PHE A 189 -11.47 9.74 5.35
N GLY A 190 -12.35 10.24 6.22
CA GLY A 190 -12.89 9.48 7.35
C GLY A 190 -13.67 8.26 6.88
N LEU A 191 -14.50 8.42 5.84
CA LEU A 191 -15.23 7.32 5.22
C LEU A 191 -14.29 6.29 4.56
N ASP A 192 -13.25 6.75 3.84
CA ASP A 192 -12.23 5.86 3.26
C ASP A 192 -11.56 5.01 4.33
N ILE A 193 -11.23 5.60 5.48
CA ILE A 193 -10.60 4.90 6.60
C ILE A 193 -11.58 3.89 7.23
N GLU A 194 -12.84 4.26 7.44
CA GLU A 194 -13.84 3.32 7.96
C GLU A 194 -14.05 2.14 7.03
N MET A 195 -14.10 2.39 5.72
CA MET A 195 -14.19 1.34 4.69
C MET A 195 -12.95 0.42 4.72
N GLU A 196 -11.75 0.99 4.85
CA GLU A 196 -10.51 0.22 4.99
C GLU A 196 -10.55 -0.68 6.24
N VAL A 197 -10.99 -0.16 7.38
CA VAL A 197 -11.08 -0.93 8.63
C VAL A 197 -12.10 -2.07 8.50
N LEU A 198 -13.27 -1.81 7.94
CA LEU A 198 -14.30 -2.84 7.72
C LEU A 198 -13.79 -3.93 6.78
N TYR A 199 -13.21 -3.55 5.64
CA TYR A 199 -12.65 -4.50 4.68
C TYR A 199 -11.56 -5.37 5.31
N ASN A 200 -10.57 -4.76 5.95
CA ASN A 200 -9.46 -5.50 6.57
C ASN A 200 -9.94 -6.41 7.71
N THR A 201 -10.94 -5.98 8.49
CA THR A 201 -11.53 -6.81 9.56
C THR A 201 -12.24 -8.02 9.00
N SER A 202 -13.02 -7.85 7.92
CA SER A 202 -13.65 -8.97 7.24
C SER A 202 -12.63 -9.94 6.63
N ARG A 203 -11.54 -9.43 6.03
CA ARG A 203 -10.46 -10.26 5.48
C ARG A 203 -9.72 -11.04 6.56
N LEU A 204 -9.55 -10.47 7.75
CA LEU A 204 -9.02 -11.18 8.91
C LEU A 204 -9.96 -12.33 9.33
N TYR A 205 -11.27 -12.07 9.43
CA TYR A 205 -12.23 -13.11 9.77
C TYR A 205 -12.27 -14.24 8.73
N LEU A 206 -12.21 -13.90 7.43
CA LEU A 206 -12.06 -14.90 6.37
C LEU A 206 -10.81 -15.75 6.55
N PHE A 207 -9.66 -15.12 6.83
CA PHE A 207 -8.41 -15.83 7.04
C PHE A 207 -8.50 -16.81 8.22
N LEU A 208 -9.23 -16.45 9.28
CA LEU A 208 -9.45 -17.28 10.46
C LEU A 208 -10.58 -18.33 10.28
N GLY A 209 -11.25 -18.37 9.12
CA GLY A 209 -12.38 -19.27 8.86
C GLY A 209 -13.68 -18.88 9.57
N ILE A 210 -13.83 -17.63 9.99
CA ILE A 210 -15.02 -17.13 10.70
C ILE A 210 -15.99 -16.43 9.72
N ASP A 211 -16.52 -17.21 8.79
CA ASP A 211 -17.25 -16.73 7.61
C ASP A 211 -18.47 -15.87 7.94
N PHE A 212 -19.24 -16.26 8.96
CA PHE A 212 -20.42 -15.50 9.39
C PHE A 212 -20.07 -14.07 9.82
N LEU A 213 -18.99 -13.90 10.60
CA LEU A 213 -18.52 -12.58 11.02
C LEU A 213 -17.94 -11.78 9.86
N ALA A 214 -17.22 -12.45 8.94
CA ALA A 214 -16.72 -11.82 7.73
C ALA A 214 -17.87 -11.24 6.89
N PHE A 215 -18.89 -12.06 6.61
CA PHE A 215 -20.08 -11.67 5.85
C PHE A 215 -20.82 -10.50 6.51
N LYS A 216 -21.13 -10.60 7.81
CA LYS A 216 -21.80 -9.54 8.58
C LYS A 216 -21.01 -8.22 8.54
N THR A 217 -19.68 -8.29 8.60
CA THR A 217 -18.82 -7.11 8.57
C THR A 217 -18.71 -6.52 7.16
N PHE A 218 -18.67 -7.36 6.12
CA PHE A 218 -18.75 -6.92 4.73
C PHE A 218 -20.07 -6.21 4.41
N GLN A 219 -21.19 -6.74 4.88
CA GLN A 219 -22.50 -6.09 4.75
C GLN A 219 -22.52 -4.70 5.39
N LYS A 220 -21.85 -4.50 6.53
CA LYS A 220 -21.69 -3.16 7.14
C LYS A 220 -20.95 -2.20 6.19
N GLY A 221 -19.94 -2.68 5.48
CA GLY A 221 -19.21 -1.90 4.47
C GLY A 221 -20.07 -1.53 3.26
N LEU A 222 -20.93 -2.45 2.79
CA LEU A 222 -21.85 -2.16 1.68
C LEU A 222 -22.89 -1.10 2.03
N LYS A 223 -23.39 -1.12 3.28
CA LYS A 223 -24.36 -0.14 3.82
C LYS A 223 -23.79 1.28 3.97
N LYS A 224 -22.47 1.47 3.94
CA LYS A 224 -21.87 2.81 4.00
C LYS A 224 -22.20 3.59 2.72
N PRO A 225 -22.44 4.90 2.78
CA PRO A 225 -22.73 5.69 1.59
C PRO A 225 -21.54 5.66 0.62
N PHE A 226 -21.79 5.77 -0.68
CA PHE A 226 -20.75 6.29 -1.58
C PHE A 226 -20.56 7.74 -1.16
N GLY A 227 -19.36 8.12 -0.69
CA GLY A 227 -19.14 9.39 0.01
C GLY A 227 -19.87 10.59 -0.58
N TYR A 228 -20.39 11.47 0.28
CA TYR A 228 -21.23 12.64 0.00
C TYR A 228 -21.08 13.20 -1.44
N PHE A 229 -21.92 12.74 -2.37
CA PHE A 229 -22.12 13.40 -3.65
C PHE A 229 -23.59 13.31 -4.04
N SER A 230 -24.20 14.48 -4.14
CA SER A 230 -25.41 14.72 -4.91
C SER A 230 -25.20 14.21 -6.34
N LEU A 231 -26.23 13.55 -6.86
CA LEU A 231 -26.28 12.93 -8.18
C LEU A 231 -26.34 13.99 -9.30
N THR A 232 -25.25 14.70 -9.58
CA THR A 232 -25.17 15.56 -10.77
C THR A 232 -24.13 15.02 -11.75
N LYS A 233 -24.61 14.33 -12.79
CA LYS A 233 -24.10 14.12 -14.18
C LYS A 233 -22.59 14.02 -14.52
N ARG A 234 -21.66 14.09 -13.56
CA ARG A 234 -20.20 13.91 -13.73
C ARG A 234 -19.74 12.45 -13.54
N ARG A 235 -20.69 11.51 -13.47
CA ARG A 235 -20.51 10.09 -13.13
C ARG A 235 -20.00 9.18 -14.28
N ARG A 236 -19.49 9.73 -15.38
CA ARG A 236 -18.82 8.92 -16.43
C ARG A 236 -17.29 8.79 -16.24
N ASN A 237 -16.67 9.58 -15.36
CA ASN A 237 -15.25 9.43 -15.02
C ASN A 237 -15.05 8.68 -13.69
N MET A 238 -15.83 7.61 -13.47
CA MET A 238 -15.73 6.68 -12.35
C MET A 238 -14.52 5.75 -12.52
N THR A 239 -13.32 6.30 -12.50
CA THR A 239 -12.09 5.51 -12.31
C THR A 239 -11.30 6.11 -11.15
N LYS A 240 -11.10 5.31 -10.08
CA LYS A 240 -10.22 5.55 -8.91
C LYS A 240 -10.80 6.23 -7.66
N ASN A 241 -12.06 6.01 -7.29
CA ASN A 241 -12.47 6.27 -5.91
C ASN A 241 -12.13 5.03 -5.04
N ARG A 242 -11.35 5.21 -3.96
CA ARG A 242 -10.90 4.12 -3.08
C ARG A 242 -12.08 3.39 -2.42
N THR A 243 -13.12 4.11 -1.98
CA THR A 243 -14.36 3.50 -1.50
C THR A 243 -15.04 2.58 -2.52
N PHE A 244 -15.09 3.00 -3.78
CA PHE A 244 -15.68 2.21 -4.87
C PHE A 244 -14.89 0.91 -5.09
N LEU A 245 -13.55 1.01 -5.16
CA LEU A 245 -12.68 -0.16 -5.29
C LEU A 245 -12.87 -1.13 -4.11
N LEU A 246 -12.89 -0.62 -2.88
CA LEU A 246 -13.13 -1.45 -1.70
C LEU A 246 -14.52 -2.10 -1.72
N LYS A 247 -15.57 -1.39 -2.15
CA LYS A 247 -16.90 -2.00 -2.30
C LYS A 247 -16.90 -3.10 -3.36
N LYS A 248 -16.23 -2.90 -4.49
CA LYS A 248 -16.07 -3.95 -5.52
C LYS A 248 -15.38 -5.18 -4.95
N GLU A 249 -14.28 -5.00 -4.21
CA GLU A 249 -13.59 -6.10 -3.52
C GLU A 249 -14.50 -6.78 -2.49
N ILE A 250 -15.29 -6.02 -1.71
CA ILE A 250 -16.25 -6.56 -0.75
C ILE A 250 -17.28 -7.46 -1.46
N LEU A 251 -17.88 -6.98 -2.55
CA LEU A 251 -18.86 -7.75 -3.33
C LEU A 251 -18.26 -9.05 -3.86
N PHE A 252 -17.04 -8.97 -4.41
CA PHE A 252 -16.32 -10.15 -4.88
C PHE A 252 -16.04 -11.18 -3.76
N ASN A 253 -15.66 -10.73 -2.56
CA ASN A 253 -15.45 -11.65 -1.44
C ASN A 253 -16.77 -12.25 -0.93
N ILE A 254 -17.87 -11.49 -0.97
CA ILE A 254 -19.21 -12.01 -0.63
C ILE A 254 -19.66 -13.07 -1.65
N SER A 255 -19.47 -12.84 -2.95
CA SER A 255 -19.88 -13.81 -3.97
C SER A 255 -19.16 -15.14 -3.82
N ILE A 256 -17.86 -15.12 -3.49
CA ILE A 256 -17.09 -16.32 -3.15
C ILE A 256 -17.68 -17.03 -1.92
N LEU A 257 -17.96 -16.28 -0.84
CA LEU A 257 -18.56 -16.86 0.36
C LEU A 257 -19.90 -17.54 0.08
N LEU A 258 -20.80 -16.85 -0.63
CA LEU A 258 -22.11 -17.39 -0.98
C LEU A 258 -22.02 -18.59 -1.94
N GLY A 259 -21.02 -18.59 -2.82
CA GLY A 259 -20.69 -19.73 -3.67
C GLY A 259 -20.34 -20.98 -2.87
N ASN A 260 -19.53 -20.82 -1.82
CA ASN A 260 -19.17 -21.93 -0.93
C ASN A 260 -20.37 -22.48 -0.14
N PHE A 261 -21.38 -21.64 0.13
CA PHE A 261 -22.64 -22.06 0.78
C PHE A 261 -23.69 -22.61 -0.21
N GLY A 262 -23.39 -22.68 -1.51
CA GLY A 262 -24.30 -23.21 -2.53
C GLY A 262 -25.41 -22.25 -2.99
N ASN A 263 -25.34 -20.97 -2.61
CA ASN A 263 -26.38 -19.97 -2.90
C ASN A 263 -26.23 -19.35 -4.30
N LYS A 264 -26.33 -20.18 -5.35
CA LYS A 264 -26.09 -19.75 -6.74
C LYS A 264 -27.02 -18.63 -7.24
N GLY A 265 -28.31 -18.66 -6.89
CA GLY A 265 -29.27 -17.65 -7.36
C GLY A 265 -28.99 -16.22 -6.87
N ILE A 266 -28.40 -16.06 -5.69
CA ILE A 266 -28.01 -14.74 -5.16
C ILE A 266 -26.73 -14.24 -5.86
N ILE A 267 -25.86 -15.14 -6.30
CA ILE A 267 -24.60 -14.79 -6.98
C ILE A 267 -24.88 -14.13 -8.33
N ASP A 268 -25.91 -14.59 -9.05
CA ASP A 268 -26.29 -14.02 -10.35
C ASP A 268 -26.73 -12.55 -10.22
N GLU A 269 -27.49 -12.19 -9.17
CA GLU A 269 -27.86 -10.79 -8.87
C GLU A 269 -26.65 -9.91 -8.51
N PHE A 270 -25.59 -10.49 -7.93
CA PHE A 270 -24.37 -9.75 -7.57
C PHE A 270 -23.41 -9.57 -8.74
N CYS A 271 -23.36 -10.53 -9.67
CA CYS A 271 -22.51 -10.47 -10.86
C CYS A 271 -22.91 -9.32 -11.80
N ASP A 272 -24.20 -9.00 -11.89
CA ASP A 272 -24.69 -7.87 -12.68
C ASP A 272 -24.24 -6.49 -12.15
N PHE A 273 -23.74 -6.43 -10.90
CA PHE A 273 -23.26 -5.20 -10.26
C PHE A 273 -21.73 -5.01 -10.35
N LEU A 274 -20.96 -6.03 -10.74
CA LEU A 274 -19.48 -6.04 -10.77
C LEU A 274 -18.88 -5.50 -12.06
#